data_AF-A0A8E6B5P5-F1
#
_entry.id   AF-A0A8E6B5P5-F1
#
_cell.length_a   1.000
_cell.length_b   1.000
_cell.length_c   1.000
_cell.angle_alpha   90.00
_cell.angle_beta   90.00
_cell.angle_gamma   90.00
#
_symmetry.space_group_name_H-M   'P 1'
#
loop_
_entity.id
_entity.type
_entity.pdbx_description
1 polymer ?
#
loop_
_entity_poly.entity_id
_entity_poly.type
_entity_poly.pdbx_seq_one_letter_code
_entity_poly.pdbx_strand_id
1 'polypeptide(L)'
;MDIIEANRSYERWMNEYVQTVRSDLVYKHRLMAHPKNPFPFFRATFFRWLQIWPKICPELAKAPTCHAIGDVHIENFGTWRDSDGRLCWGMNDFDEADLYPFTIDLVRLAASVGLAHSIKSIKRSLPKACAAIELGYRNNLERGGRPMVLEEKNRHLRRLAFHQAREPNRYWKKMSRLLELEPIRPPSELKKLLRSMAPKHLKEVQFRRRPQVGMGSLGRPRYIMLAQWDGAWIAREAKAIVPPAKYWLNEKDPPEGTLPAQKILEKSIRCPDPFLHYGRHWVNRRLAPHCGRIELTQLVGHDAEIRLLAAMGQELANVHLGSGKETAAISHYLGRLPKDWLVTAAEEMLRILIGDWRIYGEKVRKKVPPSAAE
;
A
#
# COMPACT_ATOMS: atom_id res chain seq x y z
N MET A 1 0.30 2.55 26.22
CA MET A 1 0.98 3.38 25.21
C MET A 1 -0.04 4.14 24.40
N ASP A 2 -0.02 5.47 24.46
CA ASP A 2 -0.85 6.33 23.61
C ASP A 2 -0.30 6.40 22.17
N ILE A 3 -0.99 7.10 21.27
CA ILE A 3 -0.53 7.25 19.87
C ILE A 3 0.83 7.96 19.74
N ILE A 4 1.14 8.92 20.60
CA ILE A 4 2.40 9.69 20.52
C ILE A 4 3.57 8.82 20.94
N GLU A 5 3.41 8.10 22.05
CA GLU A 5 4.39 7.15 22.55
C GLU A 5 4.58 6.01 21.54
N ALA A 6 3.50 5.49 20.95
CA ALA A 6 3.55 4.45 19.93
C ALA A 6 4.31 4.91 18.70
N ASN A 7 4.04 6.11 18.19
CA ASN A 7 4.75 6.64 17.03
C ASN A 7 6.25 6.84 17.30
N ARG A 8 6.61 7.41 18.46
CA ARG A 8 8.02 7.58 18.84
C ARG A 8 8.73 6.24 19.08
N SER A 9 8.04 5.28 19.65
CA SER A 9 8.57 3.91 19.83
C SER A 9 8.82 3.26 18.48
N TYR A 10 7.83 3.30 17.58
CA TYR A 10 7.93 2.73 16.25
C TYR A 10 9.03 3.38 15.39
N GLU A 11 9.16 4.70 15.41
CA GLU A 11 10.21 5.39 14.65
C GLU A 11 11.62 5.13 15.19
N ARG A 12 11.78 4.95 16.50
CA ARG A 12 13.06 4.52 17.09
C ARG A 12 13.42 3.12 16.62
N TRP A 13 12.48 2.18 16.72
CA TRP A 13 12.66 0.81 16.23
C TRP A 13 12.95 0.77 14.72
N MET A 14 12.23 1.55 13.90
CA MET A 14 12.51 1.65 12.47
C MET A 14 13.94 2.11 12.18
N ASN A 15 14.49 3.01 13.01
CA ASN A 15 15.83 3.54 12.85
C ASN A 15 16.94 2.51 13.17
N GLU A 16 16.60 1.37 13.79
CA GLU A 16 17.53 0.25 14.00
C GLU A 16 17.77 -0.53 12.70
N TYR A 17 16.82 -0.50 11.75
CA TYR A 17 16.93 -1.23 10.47
C TYR A 17 17.34 -0.35 9.29
N VAL A 18 16.99 0.94 9.32
CA VAL A 18 17.32 1.89 8.25
C VAL A 18 17.77 3.22 8.81
N GLN A 19 18.74 3.86 8.17
CA GLN A 19 19.09 5.25 8.48
C GLN A 19 17.94 6.16 8.06
N THR A 20 17.12 6.59 9.03
CA THR A 20 15.92 7.35 8.72
C THR A 20 16.23 8.75 8.21
N VAL A 21 15.37 9.25 7.32
CA VAL A 21 15.52 10.59 6.75
C VAL A 21 14.64 11.58 7.50
N ARG A 22 15.26 12.38 8.37
CA ARG A 22 14.57 13.33 9.27
C ARG A 22 13.62 14.28 8.54
N SER A 23 14.01 14.82 7.38
CA SER A 23 13.14 15.74 6.63
C SER A 23 11.87 15.05 6.10
N ASP A 24 11.95 13.77 5.75
CA ASP A 24 10.77 12.99 5.35
C ASP A 24 9.89 12.65 6.55
N LEU A 25 10.47 12.39 7.74
CA LEU A 25 9.70 12.21 8.98
C LEU A 25 8.97 13.49 9.40
N VAL A 26 9.63 14.65 9.36
CA VAL A 26 8.97 15.95 9.63
C VAL A 26 7.79 16.16 8.68
N TYR A 27 7.99 15.88 7.39
CA TYR A 27 6.92 15.94 6.40
C TYR A 27 5.78 14.93 6.70
N LYS A 28 6.12 13.70 7.10
CA LYS A 28 5.17 12.67 7.55
C LYS A 28 4.31 13.18 8.69
N HIS A 29 4.91 13.72 9.76
CA HIS A 29 4.17 14.22 10.91
C HIS A 29 3.22 15.37 10.54
N ARG A 30 3.64 16.28 9.63
CA ARG A 30 2.78 17.35 9.12
C ARG A 30 1.55 16.78 8.39
N LEU A 31 1.75 15.80 7.51
CA LEU A 31 0.66 15.14 6.79
C LEU A 31 -0.27 14.37 7.73
N MET A 32 0.27 13.65 8.72
CA MET A 32 -0.50 12.94 9.75
C MET A 32 -1.36 13.90 10.59
N ALA A 33 -0.88 15.12 10.83
CA ALA A 33 -1.59 16.14 11.61
C ALA A 33 -2.56 16.99 10.78
N HIS A 34 -2.82 16.65 9.51
CA HIS A 34 -3.70 17.43 8.64
C HIS A 34 -5.10 17.57 9.28
N PRO A 35 -5.65 18.78 9.43
CA PRO A 35 -6.82 19.04 10.28
C PRO A 35 -8.14 18.53 9.71
N LYS A 36 -8.23 18.34 8.40
CA LYS A 36 -9.46 17.95 7.68
C LYS A 36 -9.37 16.60 6.98
N ASN A 37 -8.24 15.90 7.11
CA ASN A 37 -7.99 14.67 6.37
C ASN A 37 -7.28 13.64 7.25
N PRO A 38 -8.01 12.66 7.82
CA PRO A 38 -7.42 11.57 8.61
C PRO A 38 -6.73 10.50 7.75
N PHE A 39 -6.89 10.52 6.42
CA PHE A 39 -6.39 9.47 5.54
C PHE A 39 -4.85 9.32 5.54
N PRO A 40 -4.04 10.40 5.56
CA PRO A 40 -2.60 10.29 5.75
C PRO A 40 -2.22 9.65 7.09
N PHE A 41 -2.92 10.01 8.17
CA PHE A 41 -2.71 9.44 9.50
C PHE A 41 -2.96 7.93 9.49
N PHE A 42 -4.08 7.49 8.93
CA PHE A 42 -4.42 6.07 8.78
C PHE A 42 -3.33 5.27 8.07
N ARG A 43 -2.81 5.78 6.95
CA ARG A 43 -1.76 5.15 6.14
C ARG A 43 -0.39 5.15 6.80
N ALA A 44 -0.12 6.10 7.69
CA ALA A 44 1.17 6.22 8.36
C ALA A 44 1.27 5.41 9.66
N THR A 45 0.15 4.87 10.14
CA THR A 45 0.04 4.30 11.50
C THR A 45 -0.45 2.85 11.50
N PHE A 46 -0.05 2.04 10.52
CA PHE A 46 -0.37 0.60 10.54
C PHE A 46 0.13 -0.11 11.80
N PHE A 47 1.31 0.25 12.32
CA PHE A 47 1.80 -0.24 13.62
C PHE A 47 0.79 -0.01 14.75
N ARG A 48 0.09 1.14 14.75
CA ARG A 48 -0.94 1.45 15.72
C ARG A 48 -2.20 0.61 15.49
N TRP A 49 -2.58 0.40 14.22
CA TRP A 49 -3.67 -0.49 13.87
C TRP A 49 -3.45 -1.89 14.45
N LEU A 50 -2.26 -2.49 14.29
CA LEU A 50 -1.92 -3.78 14.87
C LEU A 50 -2.03 -3.79 16.41
N GLN A 51 -1.62 -2.71 17.07
CA GLN A 51 -1.66 -2.58 18.52
C GLN A 51 -3.09 -2.55 19.09
N ILE A 52 -4.05 -1.96 18.36
CA ILE A 52 -5.43 -1.77 18.82
C ILE A 52 -6.38 -2.85 18.31
N TRP A 53 -6.13 -3.40 17.11
CA TRP A 53 -7.01 -4.32 16.41
C TRP A 53 -7.48 -5.52 17.26
N PRO A 54 -6.60 -6.29 17.93
CA PRO A 54 -7.02 -7.43 18.75
C PRO A 54 -7.87 -7.07 19.96
N LYS A 55 -7.84 -5.81 20.40
CA LYS A 55 -8.63 -5.31 21.54
C LYS A 55 -10.03 -4.89 21.12
N ILE A 56 -10.15 -4.32 19.92
CA ILE A 56 -11.42 -3.81 19.40
C ILE A 56 -12.20 -4.92 18.71
N CYS A 57 -11.53 -5.76 17.92
CA CYS A 57 -12.15 -6.85 17.18
C CYS A 57 -11.55 -8.22 17.61
N PRO A 58 -11.70 -8.63 18.89
CA PRO A 58 -11.00 -9.81 19.41
C PRO A 58 -11.37 -11.10 18.69
N GLU A 59 -12.62 -11.29 18.30
CA GLU A 59 -13.05 -12.49 17.59
C GLU A 59 -12.50 -12.55 16.17
N LEU A 60 -12.48 -11.40 15.46
CA LEU A 60 -11.88 -11.32 14.12
C LEU A 60 -10.37 -11.48 14.17
N ALA A 61 -9.70 -11.05 15.25
CA ALA A 61 -8.27 -11.27 15.45
C ALA A 61 -7.89 -12.73 15.71
N LYS A 62 -8.88 -13.60 16.03
CA LYS A 62 -8.71 -15.06 16.13
C LYS A 62 -9.09 -15.80 14.85
N ALA A 63 -9.44 -15.08 13.77
CA ALA A 63 -9.77 -15.70 12.49
C ALA A 63 -8.56 -16.46 11.91
N PRO A 64 -8.79 -17.42 10.99
CA PRO A 64 -7.73 -18.17 10.34
C PRO A 64 -6.61 -17.28 9.79
N THR A 65 -5.38 -17.62 10.17
CA THR A 65 -4.17 -16.95 9.70
C THR A 65 -3.83 -17.40 8.27
N CYS A 66 -3.48 -16.44 7.41
CA CYS A 66 -3.08 -16.67 6.03
C CYS A 66 -1.97 -15.70 5.62
N HIS A 67 -1.40 -15.89 4.43
CA HIS A 67 -0.65 -14.82 3.76
C HIS A 67 -1.58 -13.62 3.59
N ALA A 68 -1.20 -12.49 4.17
CA ALA A 68 -1.97 -11.25 4.15
C ALA A 68 -1.04 -10.07 3.87
N ILE A 69 -1.62 -8.98 3.40
CA ILE A 69 -0.92 -7.75 3.02
C ILE A 69 -0.64 -6.88 4.25
N GLY A 70 -1.54 -6.87 5.23
CA GLY A 70 -1.46 -6.01 6.41
C GLY A 70 -1.98 -4.61 6.15
N ASP A 71 -1.17 -3.72 5.55
CA ASP A 71 -1.51 -2.30 5.37
C ASP A 71 -2.44 -2.04 4.16
N VAL A 72 -3.51 -2.81 4.03
CA VAL A 72 -4.46 -2.66 2.91
C VAL A 72 -5.21 -1.34 2.98
N HIS A 73 -5.28 -0.62 1.86
CA HIS A 73 -6.13 0.56 1.71
C HIS A 73 -6.45 0.81 0.23
N ILE A 74 -7.51 1.56 -0.07
CA ILE A 74 -7.92 1.85 -1.46
C ILE A 74 -6.81 2.40 -2.37
N GLU A 75 -5.86 3.17 -1.83
CA GLU A 75 -4.71 3.70 -2.58
C GLU A 75 -3.55 2.68 -2.78
N ASN A 76 -3.68 1.43 -2.34
CA ASN A 76 -2.63 0.41 -2.52
C ASN A 76 -2.82 -0.42 -3.80
N PHE A 77 -3.94 -0.23 -4.50
CA PHE A 77 -4.21 -0.91 -5.75
C PHE A 77 -3.74 -0.08 -6.94
N GLY A 78 -3.14 -0.74 -7.91
CA GLY A 78 -2.75 -0.08 -9.14
C GLY A 78 -2.33 -1.05 -10.22
N THR A 79 -1.66 -0.52 -11.23
CA THR A 79 -1.40 -1.23 -12.48
C THR A 79 0.07 -1.44 -12.73
N TRP A 80 0.37 -2.49 -13.50
CA TRP A 80 1.69 -2.76 -14.08
C TRP A 80 1.50 -3.43 -15.44
N ARG A 81 2.60 -3.58 -16.18
CA ARG A 81 2.65 -4.47 -17.36
C ARG A 81 3.39 -5.73 -16.99
N ASP A 82 2.80 -6.89 -17.27
CA ASP A 82 3.45 -8.19 -17.11
C ASP A 82 4.57 -8.43 -18.15
N SER A 83 5.15 -9.62 -18.16
CA SER A 83 6.24 -9.99 -19.09
C SER A 83 5.83 -10.01 -20.56
N ASP A 84 4.54 -10.21 -20.86
CA ASP A 84 3.97 -10.15 -22.22
C ASP A 84 3.55 -8.71 -22.58
N GLY A 85 3.68 -7.78 -21.64
CA GLY A 85 3.32 -6.39 -21.82
C GLY A 85 1.84 -6.09 -21.55
N ARG A 86 1.03 -7.06 -21.12
CA ARG A 86 -0.40 -6.86 -20.85
C ARG A 86 -0.60 -5.98 -19.63
N LEU A 87 -1.56 -5.05 -19.70
CA LEU A 87 -1.91 -4.21 -18.56
C LEU A 87 -2.65 -5.02 -17.49
N CYS A 88 -2.02 -5.18 -16.33
CA CYS A 88 -2.55 -5.86 -15.15
C CYS A 88 -2.97 -4.85 -14.07
N TRP A 89 -3.76 -5.33 -13.11
CA TRP A 89 -4.17 -4.55 -11.93
C TRP A 89 -4.18 -5.43 -10.68
N GLY A 90 -3.96 -4.82 -9.51
CA GLY A 90 -3.96 -5.52 -8.24
C GLY A 90 -3.15 -4.77 -7.17
N MET A 91 -2.72 -5.50 -6.14
CA MET A 91 -1.97 -4.94 -5.01
C MET A 91 -0.53 -4.55 -5.41
N ASN A 92 -0.09 -3.34 -5.01
CA ASN A 92 1.22 -2.79 -5.40
C ASN A 92 2.25 -2.71 -4.26
N ASP A 93 1.85 -2.88 -3.01
CA ASP A 93 2.74 -2.76 -1.85
C ASP A 93 2.49 -3.89 -0.87
N PHE A 94 3.56 -4.63 -0.55
CA PHE A 94 3.62 -5.76 0.37
C PHE A 94 4.60 -5.47 1.51
N ASP A 95 4.95 -4.20 1.77
CA ASP A 95 5.89 -3.81 2.81
C ASP A 95 5.55 -4.37 4.21
N GLU A 96 4.26 -4.46 4.52
CA GLU A 96 3.74 -4.93 5.81
C GLU A 96 3.24 -6.38 5.74
N ALA A 97 3.42 -7.04 4.59
CA ALA A 97 2.86 -8.35 4.31
C ALA A 97 3.53 -9.42 5.16
N ASP A 98 2.70 -10.25 5.78
CA ASP A 98 3.11 -11.32 6.67
C ASP A 98 1.92 -12.27 6.91
N LEU A 99 2.06 -13.20 7.84
CA LEU A 99 0.98 -14.03 8.34
C LEU A 99 0.12 -13.25 9.32
N TYR A 100 -1.14 -13.01 8.94
CA TYR A 100 -2.16 -12.38 9.77
C TYR A 100 -3.52 -13.11 9.63
N PRO A 101 -4.46 -12.92 10.58
CA PRO A 101 -5.86 -13.27 10.37
C PRO A 101 -6.39 -12.58 9.12
N PHE A 102 -7.00 -13.33 8.19
CA PHE A 102 -7.43 -12.78 6.88
C PHE A 102 -8.38 -11.57 6.98
N THR A 103 -9.10 -11.46 8.10
CA THR A 103 -10.06 -10.40 8.42
C THR A 103 -9.39 -9.03 8.55
N ILE A 104 -8.10 -8.96 8.88
CA ILE A 104 -7.38 -7.68 9.05
C ILE A 104 -7.38 -6.87 7.76
N ASP A 105 -7.14 -7.54 6.63
CA ASP A 105 -7.04 -6.90 5.31
C ASP A 105 -8.41 -6.39 4.85
N LEU A 106 -9.46 -7.19 5.08
CA LEU A 106 -10.83 -6.82 4.73
C LEU A 106 -11.32 -5.62 5.55
N VAL A 107 -11.15 -5.66 6.87
CA VAL A 107 -11.63 -4.56 7.72
C VAL A 107 -10.78 -3.31 7.52
N ARG A 108 -9.47 -3.43 7.30
CA ARG A 108 -8.63 -2.26 7.00
C ARG A 108 -8.99 -1.64 5.65
N LEU A 109 -9.29 -2.46 4.62
CA LEU A 109 -9.82 -1.96 3.35
C LEU A 109 -11.15 -1.20 3.55
N ALA A 110 -12.10 -1.80 4.25
CA ALA A 110 -13.40 -1.19 4.53
C ALA A 110 -13.26 0.13 5.33
N ALA A 111 -12.40 0.16 6.35
CA ALA A 111 -12.09 1.37 7.10
C ALA A 111 -11.51 2.46 6.19
N SER A 112 -10.60 2.11 5.27
CA SER A 112 -10.05 3.06 4.31
C SER A 112 -11.13 3.68 3.41
N VAL A 113 -12.16 2.91 3.03
CA VAL A 113 -13.32 3.42 2.30
C VAL A 113 -14.16 4.35 3.16
N GLY A 114 -14.40 4.02 4.43
CA GLY A 114 -15.10 4.91 5.36
C GLY A 114 -14.41 6.27 5.51
N LEU A 115 -13.07 6.28 5.61
CA LEU A 115 -12.31 7.54 5.61
C LEU A 115 -12.46 8.29 4.28
N ALA A 116 -12.33 7.60 3.14
CA ALA A 116 -12.49 8.22 1.82
C ALA A 116 -13.88 8.81 1.61
N HIS A 117 -14.92 8.16 2.15
CA HIS A 117 -16.27 8.67 2.18
C HIS A 117 -16.38 9.95 3.02
N SER A 118 -15.77 9.97 4.20
CA SER A 118 -15.79 11.15 5.09
C SER A 118 -15.15 12.41 4.47
N ILE A 119 -14.20 12.23 3.55
CA ILE A 119 -13.55 13.31 2.79
C ILE A 119 -14.13 13.49 1.38
N LYS A 120 -15.34 12.96 1.11
CA LYS A 120 -16.06 13.06 -0.17
C LYS A 120 -15.28 12.54 -1.40
N SER A 121 -14.33 11.64 -1.19
CA SER A 121 -13.57 10.99 -2.27
C SER A 121 -14.27 9.75 -2.84
N ILE A 122 -15.22 9.17 -2.08
CA ILE A 122 -16.13 8.10 -2.53
C ILE A 122 -17.56 8.50 -2.16
N LYS A 123 -18.50 8.28 -3.07
CA LYS A 123 -19.93 8.59 -2.88
C LYS A 123 -20.70 7.46 -2.18
N ARG A 124 -20.28 6.20 -2.35
CA ARG A 124 -20.95 5.06 -1.70
C ARG A 124 -20.83 5.12 -0.18
N SER A 125 -21.93 4.78 0.49
CA SER A 125 -21.94 4.56 1.94
C SER A 125 -21.12 3.33 2.31
N LEU A 126 -20.62 3.32 3.55
CA LEU A 126 -19.81 2.22 4.08
C LEU A 126 -20.52 0.85 3.97
N PRO A 127 -21.82 0.68 4.31
CA PRO A 127 -22.51 -0.61 4.14
C PRO A 127 -22.50 -1.13 2.71
N LYS A 128 -22.77 -0.26 1.72
CA LYS A 128 -22.75 -0.64 0.30
C LYS A 128 -21.34 -1.00 -0.17
N ALA A 129 -20.33 -0.30 0.34
CA ALA A 129 -18.94 -0.60 0.05
C ALA A 129 -18.49 -1.94 0.63
N CYS A 130 -18.79 -2.21 1.90
CA CYS A 130 -18.48 -3.47 2.56
C CYS A 130 -19.14 -4.66 1.84
N ALA A 131 -20.42 -4.54 1.50
CA ALA A 131 -21.12 -5.56 0.73
C ALA A 131 -20.44 -5.85 -0.62
N ALA A 132 -19.97 -4.81 -1.33
CA ALA A 132 -19.26 -4.99 -2.59
C ALA A 132 -17.90 -5.68 -2.41
N ILE A 133 -17.11 -5.25 -1.42
CA ILE A 133 -15.81 -5.85 -1.09
C ILE A 133 -16.00 -7.33 -0.74
N GLU A 134 -16.92 -7.63 0.17
CA GLU A 134 -17.16 -8.99 0.64
C GLU A 134 -17.70 -9.90 -0.48
N LEU A 135 -18.62 -9.41 -1.30
CA LEU A 135 -19.12 -10.14 -2.47
C LEU A 135 -17.98 -10.48 -3.43
N GLY A 136 -17.11 -9.51 -3.73
CA GLY A 136 -15.93 -9.74 -4.56
C GLY A 136 -14.98 -10.78 -3.97
N TYR A 137 -14.72 -10.68 -2.67
CA TYR A 137 -13.85 -11.60 -1.95
C TYR A 137 -14.40 -13.04 -1.95
N ARG A 138 -15.66 -13.23 -1.52
CA ARG A 138 -16.32 -14.55 -1.47
C ARG A 138 -16.39 -15.22 -2.84
N ASN A 139 -16.86 -14.49 -3.86
CA ASN A 139 -16.98 -15.03 -5.21
C ASN A 139 -15.63 -15.49 -5.78
N ASN A 140 -14.53 -14.81 -5.43
CA ASN A 140 -13.21 -15.18 -5.93
C ASN A 140 -12.58 -16.32 -5.14
N LEU A 141 -12.83 -16.40 -3.83
CA LEU A 141 -12.47 -17.57 -3.03
C LEU A 141 -13.12 -18.84 -3.58
N GLU A 142 -14.43 -18.80 -3.85
CA GLU A 142 -15.18 -19.95 -4.39
C GLU A 142 -14.66 -20.42 -5.76
N ARG A 143 -14.16 -19.49 -6.57
CA ARG A 143 -13.59 -19.79 -7.90
C ARG A 143 -12.16 -20.33 -7.85
N GLY A 144 -11.50 -20.31 -6.69
CA GLY A 144 -10.08 -20.64 -6.58
C GLY A 144 -9.16 -19.53 -7.09
N GLY A 145 -9.64 -18.29 -7.17
CA GLY A 145 -8.85 -17.12 -7.55
C GLY A 145 -8.76 -16.90 -9.06
N ARG A 146 -8.41 -15.66 -9.43
CA ARG A 146 -8.26 -15.24 -10.83
C ARG A 146 -7.39 -13.98 -10.94
N PRO A 147 -6.26 -14.04 -11.66
CA PRO A 147 -5.47 -12.84 -11.95
C PRO A 147 -6.26 -11.78 -12.70
N MET A 148 -6.00 -10.50 -12.40
CA MET A 148 -6.70 -9.38 -13.02
C MET A 148 -5.91 -8.76 -14.17
N VAL A 149 -6.22 -9.21 -15.39
CA VAL A 149 -5.76 -8.58 -16.63
C VAL A 149 -6.83 -7.60 -17.13
N LEU A 150 -6.41 -6.37 -17.43
CA LEU A 150 -7.33 -5.29 -17.81
C LEU A 150 -7.73 -5.32 -19.28
N GLU A 151 -6.99 -6.03 -20.12
CA GLU A 151 -7.13 -6.00 -21.59
C GLU A 151 -8.35 -6.77 -22.12
N GLU A 152 -8.90 -7.70 -21.36
CA GLU A 152 -10.07 -8.49 -21.78
C GLU A 152 -11.37 -8.02 -21.11
N LYS A 153 -11.67 -8.54 -19.90
CA LYS A 153 -13.01 -8.51 -19.28
C LYS A 153 -13.23 -7.33 -18.30
N ASN A 154 -12.25 -6.44 -18.18
CA ASN A 154 -12.22 -5.36 -17.18
C ASN A 154 -12.23 -3.97 -17.82
N ARG A 155 -13.08 -3.75 -18.85
CA ARG A 155 -13.16 -2.48 -19.62
C ARG A 155 -13.26 -1.23 -18.74
N HIS A 156 -14.01 -1.31 -17.64
CA HIS A 156 -14.17 -0.18 -16.72
C HIS A 156 -12.87 0.17 -15.99
N LEU A 157 -12.24 -0.83 -15.34
CA LEU A 157 -10.92 -0.66 -14.71
C LEU A 157 -9.85 -0.24 -15.71
N ARG A 158 -9.90 -0.77 -16.95
CA ARG A 158 -9.02 -0.36 -18.04
C ARG A 158 -9.17 1.13 -18.36
N ARG A 159 -10.38 1.64 -18.51
CA ARG A 159 -10.62 3.09 -18.76
C ARG A 159 -10.03 3.96 -17.65
N LEU A 160 -10.18 3.55 -16.39
CA LEU A 160 -9.59 4.25 -15.25
C LEU A 160 -8.06 4.22 -15.29
N ALA A 161 -7.49 3.07 -15.64
CA ALA A 161 -6.05 2.90 -15.77
C ALA A 161 -5.41 3.73 -16.89
N PHE A 162 -6.19 4.22 -17.85
CA PHE A 162 -5.74 5.07 -18.97
C PHE A 162 -6.19 6.54 -18.84
N HIS A 163 -6.75 6.98 -17.71
CA HIS A 163 -7.25 8.34 -17.54
C HIS A 163 -6.12 9.41 -17.54
N GLN A 164 -6.48 10.67 -17.87
CA GLN A 164 -5.58 11.83 -18.06
C GLN A 164 -4.52 12.08 -16.96
N ALA A 165 -4.73 11.63 -15.72
CA ALA A 165 -3.69 11.77 -14.68
C ALA A 165 -2.42 10.94 -14.96
N ARG A 166 -2.48 10.07 -15.97
CA ARG A 166 -1.39 9.20 -16.42
C ARG A 166 -0.83 9.60 -17.78
N GLU A 167 -1.09 10.83 -18.22
CA GLU A 167 -0.45 11.38 -19.43
C GLU A 167 1.07 11.29 -19.32
N PRO A 168 1.74 10.56 -20.23
CA PRO A 168 3.19 10.35 -20.16
C PRO A 168 3.99 11.65 -20.06
N ASN A 169 3.53 12.73 -20.71
CA ASN A 169 4.19 14.04 -20.68
C ASN A 169 4.19 14.66 -19.27
N ARG A 170 3.03 14.64 -18.58
CA ARG A 170 2.94 15.14 -17.19
C ARG A 170 3.76 14.29 -16.24
N TYR A 171 3.72 12.98 -16.42
CA TYR A 171 4.53 12.05 -15.65
C TYR A 171 6.03 12.35 -15.80
N TRP A 172 6.53 12.41 -17.04
CA TRP A 172 7.95 12.64 -17.29
C TRP A 172 8.41 14.03 -16.89
N LYS A 173 7.57 15.06 -17.02
CA LYS A 173 7.86 16.41 -16.48
C LYS A 173 8.07 16.38 -14.97
N LYS A 174 7.31 15.56 -14.22
CA LYS A 174 7.51 15.37 -12.77
C LYS A 174 8.78 14.58 -12.48
N MET A 175 9.07 13.55 -13.28
CA MET A 175 10.25 12.70 -13.08
C MET A 175 11.55 13.43 -13.41
N SER A 176 11.59 14.25 -14.46
CA SER A 176 12.77 15.00 -14.87
C SER A 176 13.17 16.07 -13.85
N ARG A 177 12.21 16.66 -13.12
CA ARG A 177 12.51 17.57 -11.99
C ARG A 177 13.38 16.92 -10.91
N LEU A 178 13.37 15.59 -10.78
CA LEU A 178 14.26 14.92 -9.82
C LEU A 178 15.74 15.08 -10.20
N LEU A 179 16.06 15.38 -11.47
CA LEU A 179 17.43 15.65 -11.91
C LEU A 179 18.00 16.95 -11.33
N GLU A 180 17.14 17.89 -10.93
CA GLU A 180 17.50 19.15 -10.25
C GLU A 180 17.95 18.91 -8.80
N LEU A 181 17.61 17.76 -8.20
CA LEU A 181 18.10 17.38 -6.87
C LEU A 181 19.59 17.03 -6.93
N GLU A 182 20.25 17.12 -5.78
CA GLU A 182 21.66 16.75 -5.65
C GLU A 182 21.92 15.31 -6.13
N PRO A 183 22.91 15.11 -7.03
CA PRO A 183 23.38 13.79 -7.41
C PRO A 183 23.88 13.02 -6.19
N ILE A 184 23.61 11.71 -6.17
CA ILE A 184 24.14 10.83 -5.13
C ILE A 184 25.02 9.76 -5.73
N ARG A 185 25.92 9.21 -4.91
CA ARG A 185 26.64 7.97 -5.20
C ARG A 185 26.03 6.86 -4.36
N PRO A 186 25.07 6.07 -4.90
CA PRO A 186 24.50 4.97 -4.15
C PRO A 186 25.55 3.89 -3.87
N PRO A 187 25.40 3.09 -2.80
CA PRO A 187 26.22 1.92 -2.56
C PRO A 187 26.29 1.00 -3.79
N SER A 188 27.42 0.30 -3.97
CA SER A 188 27.67 -0.58 -5.11
C SER A 188 26.54 -1.60 -5.33
N GLU A 189 26.07 -2.22 -4.25
CA GLU A 189 24.98 -3.20 -4.30
C GLU A 189 23.66 -2.60 -4.77
N LEU A 190 23.32 -1.40 -4.29
CA LEU A 190 22.14 -0.67 -4.73
C LEU A 190 22.23 -0.28 -6.22
N LYS A 191 23.43 0.11 -6.68
CA LYS A 191 23.69 0.45 -8.08
C LYS A 191 23.53 -0.78 -8.98
N LYS A 192 24.06 -1.93 -8.58
CA LYS A 192 23.89 -3.21 -9.30
C LYS A 192 22.42 -3.58 -9.39
N LEU A 193 21.70 -3.46 -8.28
CA LEU A 193 20.29 -3.81 -8.16
C LEU A 193 19.36 -2.92 -9.03
N LEU A 194 19.59 -1.61 -9.06
CA LEU A 194 18.84 -0.70 -9.94
C LEU A 194 19.11 -0.98 -11.43
N ARG A 195 20.33 -1.42 -11.76
CA ARG A 195 20.73 -1.75 -13.13
C ARG A 195 20.25 -3.11 -13.60
N SER A 196 20.11 -4.11 -12.71
CA SER A 196 19.68 -5.45 -13.09
C SER A 196 18.25 -5.48 -13.65
N MET A 197 17.40 -4.53 -13.26
CA MET A 197 16.04 -4.36 -13.79
C MET A 197 15.96 -3.47 -15.04
N ALA A 198 17.09 -2.93 -15.50
CA ALA A 198 17.14 -2.01 -16.62
C ALA A 198 17.69 -2.69 -17.87
N PRO A 199 17.32 -2.20 -19.07
CA PRO A 199 17.94 -2.64 -20.32
C PRO A 199 19.47 -2.43 -20.32
N LYS A 200 20.15 -3.15 -21.21
CA LYS A 200 21.58 -2.96 -21.47
C LYS A 200 21.82 -1.62 -22.21
N HIS A 201 23.08 -1.15 -22.23
CA HIS A 201 23.52 0.03 -22.98
C HIS A 201 22.83 1.37 -22.61
N LEU A 202 22.56 1.57 -21.32
CA LEU A 202 22.03 2.83 -20.80
C LEU A 202 22.98 4.01 -21.03
N LYS A 203 22.42 5.16 -21.42
CA LYS A 203 23.10 6.46 -21.52
C LYS A 203 22.65 7.37 -20.37
N GLU A 204 23.45 8.38 -20.05
CA GLU A 204 23.11 9.43 -19.07
C GLU A 204 22.55 8.89 -17.73
N VAL A 205 23.22 7.89 -17.15
CA VAL A 205 22.75 7.25 -15.92
C VAL A 205 22.94 8.18 -14.72
N GLN A 206 21.85 8.63 -14.14
CA GLN A 206 21.78 9.57 -13.03
C GLN A 206 21.12 8.90 -11.81
N PHE A 207 21.70 9.10 -10.63
CA PHE A 207 21.12 8.63 -9.37
C PHE A 207 20.73 9.81 -8.50
N ARG A 208 19.55 9.73 -7.87
CA ARG A 208 19.01 10.75 -6.97
C ARG A 208 18.36 10.09 -5.75
N ARG A 209 18.31 10.81 -4.63
CA ARG A 209 17.34 10.49 -3.57
C ARG A 209 15.95 10.91 -4.07
N ARG A 210 14.93 10.12 -3.78
CA ARG A 210 13.52 10.46 -4.07
C ARG A 210 12.78 10.83 -2.78
N PRO A 211 12.71 12.12 -2.42
CA PRO A 211 12.10 12.56 -1.17
C PRO A 211 10.57 12.53 -1.23
N GLN A 212 9.92 12.55 -0.06
CA GLN A 212 8.48 12.86 0.10
C GLN A 212 7.50 12.01 -0.75
N VAL A 213 7.75 10.69 -0.90
CA VAL A 213 6.83 9.78 -1.60
C VAL A 213 6.43 8.59 -0.73
N GLY A 214 5.14 8.27 -0.74
CA GLY A 214 4.56 7.09 -0.09
C GLY A 214 4.39 7.30 1.41
N MET A 215 3.17 7.65 1.82
CA MET A 215 2.85 8.08 3.19
C MET A 215 3.39 7.14 4.29
N GLY A 216 3.10 5.84 4.21
CA GLY A 216 3.57 4.85 5.18
C GLY A 216 5.08 4.67 5.21
N SER A 217 5.75 4.91 4.08
CA SER A 217 7.20 4.76 3.93
C SER A 217 8.02 6.03 4.18
N LEU A 218 7.38 7.17 4.49
CA LEU A 218 8.12 8.41 4.77
C LEU A 218 9.06 8.21 5.96
N GLY A 219 10.32 8.63 5.77
CA GLY A 219 11.42 8.37 6.68
C GLY A 219 12.34 7.24 6.20
N ARG A 220 11.88 6.33 5.34
CA ARG A 220 12.72 5.26 4.76
C ARG A 220 13.47 5.79 3.54
N PRO A 221 14.80 5.55 3.42
CA PRO A 221 15.56 5.94 2.24
C PRO A 221 14.98 5.37 0.95
N ARG A 222 14.91 6.21 -0.08
CA ARG A 222 14.41 5.85 -1.40
C ARG A 222 15.29 6.49 -2.46
N TYR A 223 15.69 5.68 -3.41
CA TYR A 223 16.65 6.03 -4.45
C TYR A 223 16.07 5.77 -5.81
N ILE A 224 16.37 6.65 -6.74
CA ILE A 224 15.93 6.53 -8.13
C ILE A 224 17.15 6.56 -9.06
N MET A 225 17.11 5.68 -10.06
CA MET A 225 17.95 5.73 -11.25
C MET A 225 17.10 6.26 -12.40
N LEU A 226 17.54 7.38 -12.99
CA LEU A 226 17.05 7.90 -14.27
C LEU A 226 18.14 7.64 -15.32
N ALA A 227 17.75 7.14 -16.49
CA ALA A 227 18.69 6.88 -17.57
C ALA A 227 18.00 7.04 -18.93
N GLN A 228 18.77 7.39 -19.94
CA GLN A 228 18.35 7.36 -21.34
C GLN A 228 18.53 5.95 -21.89
N TRP A 229 17.52 5.44 -22.58
CA TRP A 229 17.55 4.17 -23.29
C TRP A 229 16.77 4.28 -24.60
N ASP A 230 17.44 4.00 -25.72
CA ASP A 230 16.88 3.99 -27.07
C ASP A 230 15.93 5.17 -27.39
N GLY A 231 16.36 6.39 -27.00
CA GLY A 231 15.68 7.65 -27.32
C GLY A 231 14.72 8.19 -26.26
N ALA A 232 14.53 7.50 -25.13
CA ALA A 232 13.66 7.96 -24.06
C ALA A 232 14.20 7.70 -22.64
N TRP A 233 13.68 8.46 -21.68
CA TRP A 233 13.98 8.25 -20.27
C TRP A 233 13.33 6.96 -19.74
N ILE A 234 14.05 6.28 -18.85
CA ILE A 234 13.54 5.22 -17.99
C ILE A 234 13.80 5.55 -16.53
N ALA A 235 12.96 5.01 -15.64
CA ALA A 235 13.10 5.18 -14.20
C ALA A 235 13.05 3.83 -13.47
N ARG A 236 14.00 3.63 -12.54
CA ARG A 236 14.02 2.49 -11.59
C ARG A 236 14.16 3.02 -10.19
N GLU A 237 13.50 2.38 -9.26
CA GLU A 237 13.49 2.78 -7.87
C GLU A 237 13.87 1.62 -6.96
N ALA A 238 14.57 1.98 -5.88
CA ALA A 238 14.80 1.12 -4.73
C ALA A 238 14.37 1.86 -3.46
N LYS A 239 13.55 1.22 -2.63
CA LYS A 239 13.10 1.71 -1.31
C LYS A 239 13.67 0.79 -0.24
N ALA A 240 14.26 1.36 0.81
CA ALA A 240 14.81 0.59 1.93
C ALA A 240 13.68 -0.20 2.61
N ILE A 241 13.90 -1.48 2.92
CA ILE A 241 12.94 -2.34 3.61
C ILE A 241 13.09 -2.17 5.13
N VAL A 242 11.95 -2.10 5.80
CA VAL A 242 11.82 -2.21 7.25
C VAL A 242 10.96 -3.45 7.49
N PRO A 243 11.24 -4.28 8.51
CA PRO A 243 10.40 -5.44 8.81
C PRO A 243 8.94 -5.04 9.05
N PRO A 244 7.97 -5.95 8.84
CA PRO A 244 6.57 -5.69 9.19
C PRO A 244 6.42 -5.23 10.64
N ALA A 245 5.50 -4.29 10.88
CA ALA A 245 5.29 -3.65 12.18
C ALA A 245 4.84 -4.63 13.29
N LYS A 246 4.45 -5.86 12.95
CA LYS A 246 4.17 -6.91 13.94
C LYS A 246 5.40 -7.26 14.79
N TYR A 247 6.61 -7.09 14.25
CA TYR A 247 7.86 -7.39 14.95
C TYR A 247 8.14 -6.35 16.03
N TRP A 248 7.89 -5.07 15.71
CA TRP A 248 7.84 -3.99 16.71
C TRP A 248 6.81 -4.28 17.81
N LEU A 249 5.58 -4.67 17.43
CA LEU A 249 4.51 -4.89 18.40
C LEU A 249 4.81 -6.04 19.37
N ASN A 250 5.45 -7.10 18.87
CA ASN A 250 5.76 -8.30 19.65
C ASN A 250 7.10 -8.21 20.38
N GLU A 251 7.85 -7.11 20.21
CA GLU A 251 9.21 -6.93 20.74
C GLU A 251 10.13 -8.10 20.36
N LYS A 252 10.06 -8.51 19.09
CA LYS A 252 10.85 -9.61 18.53
C LYS A 252 11.53 -9.21 17.24
N ASP A 253 12.72 -9.74 17.02
CA ASP A 253 13.39 -9.61 15.74
C ASP A 253 12.68 -10.41 14.64
N PRO A 254 12.70 -9.90 13.38
CA PRO A 254 12.31 -10.70 12.24
C PRO A 254 13.24 -11.92 12.10
N PRO A 255 12.70 -13.11 11.77
CA PRO A 255 13.55 -14.28 11.57
C PRO A 255 14.54 -14.03 10.44
N GLU A 256 15.80 -14.41 10.66
CA GLU A 256 16.87 -14.14 9.71
C GLU A 256 16.59 -14.79 8.35
N GLY A 257 16.89 -14.06 7.27
CA GLY A 257 16.74 -14.54 5.90
C GLY A 257 15.29 -14.64 5.40
N THR A 258 14.29 -14.27 6.22
CA THR A 258 12.89 -14.28 5.77
C THR A 258 12.55 -13.07 4.90
N LEU A 259 11.86 -13.31 3.79
CA LEU A 259 11.34 -12.30 2.88
C LEU A 259 9.82 -12.49 2.73
N PRO A 260 9.02 -12.22 3.78
CA PRO A 260 7.60 -12.52 3.79
C PRO A 260 6.88 -11.83 2.61
N ALA A 261 7.20 -10.57 2.33
CA ALA A 261 6.68 -9.84 1.19
C ALA A 261 6.94 -10.53 -0.17
N GLN A 262 8.19 -10.97 -0.42
CA GLN A 262 8.54 -11.66 -1.67
C GLN A 262 7.83 -13.01 -1.80
N LYS A 263 7.84 -13.79 -0.72
CA LYS A 263 7.18 -15.10 -0.67
C LYS A 263 5.67 -15.00 -0.90
N ILE A 264 5.03 -14.01 -0.29
CA ILE A 264 3.58 -13.77 -0.46
C ILE A 264 3.31 -13.31 -1.89
N LEU A 265 4.12 -12.41 -2.44
CA LEU A 265 4.00 -11.93 -3.82
C LEU A 265 4.07 -13.10 -4.83
N GLU A 266 5.04 -14.02 -4.66
CA GLU A 266 5.23 -15.19 -5.52
C GLU A 266 4.10 -16.22 -5.43
N LYS A 267 3.54 -16.40 -4.24
CA LYS A 267 2.46 -17.36 -4.01
C LYS A 267 1.06 -16.83 -4.35
N SER A 268 0.90 -15.52 -4.49
CA SER A 268 -0.38 -14.88 -4.79
C SER A 268 -0.88 -15.28 -6.19
N ILE A 269 -2.20 -15.46 -6.34
CA ILE A 269 -2.83 -15.75 -7.63
C ILE A 269 -2.95 -14.47 -8.46
N ARG A 270 -1.85 -14.07 -9.12
CA ARG A 270 -1.77 -12.81 -9.88
C ARG A 270 -0.85 -12.92 -11.09
N CYS A 271 -0.93 -11.95 -11.99
CA CYS A 271 0.08 -11.78 -13.02
C CYS A 271 1.36 -11.21 -12.37
N PRO A 272 2.53 -11.84 -12.55
CA PRO A 272 3.78 -11.30 -12.02
C PRO A 272 4.07 -9.90 -12.57
N ASP A 273 4.53 -8.98 -11.72
CA ASP A 273 5.19 -7.76 -12.18
C ASP A 273 6.68 -8.07 -12.33
N PRO A 274 7.21 -8.14 -13.57
CA PRO A 274 8.61 -8.49 -13.80
C PRO A 274 9.60 -7.47 -13.23
N PHE A 275 9.11 -6.31 -12.77
CA PHE A 275 9.95 -5.28 -12.19
C PHE A 275 9.72 -5.06 -10.71
N LEU A 276 8.83 -5.79 -10.02
CA LEU A 276 8.66 -5.69 -8.57
C LEU A 276 9.38 -6.84 -7.88
N HIS A 277 10.37 -6.50 -7.05
CA HIS A 277 11.14 -7.50 -6.31
C HIS A 277 11.49 -7.02 -4.90
N TYR A 278 11.16 -7.83 -3.90
CA TYR A 278 11.51 -7.63 -2.49
C TYR A 278 12.77 -8.43 -2.15
N GLY A 279 13.89 -7.73 -1.90
CA GLY A 279 15.13 -8.33 -1.41
C GLY A 279 15.31 -8.17 0.10
N ARG A 280 16.51 -8.45 0.62
CA ARG A 280 16.84 -8.33 2.06
C ARG A 280 16.75 -6.89 2.59
N HIS A 281 17.25 -5.93 1.82
CA HIS A 281 17.38 -4.53 2.25
C HIS A 281 16.59 -3.54 1.39
N TRP A 282 16.20 -3.94 0.19
CA TRP A 282 15.61 -3.05 -0.81
C TRP A 282 14.44 -3.73 -1.51
N VAL A 283 13.34 -3.01 -1.64
CA VAL A 283 12.31 -3.33 -2.64
C VAL A 283 12.55 -2.49 -3.87
N ASN A 284 12.53 -3.16 -5.02
CA ASN A 284 12.88 -2.57 -6.30
C ASN A 284 11.65 -2.56 -7.20
N ARG A 285 11.47 -1.46 -7.94
CA ARG A 285 10.34 -1.30 -8.85
C ARG A 285 10.67 -0.49 -10.09
N ARG A 286 9.98 -0.78 -11.19
CA ARG A 286 9.90 0.12 -12.34
C ARG A 286 8.96 1.28 -12.02
N LEU A 287 9.38 2.49 -12.35
CA LEU A 287 8.51 3.65 -12.39
C LEU A 287 8.21 3.98 -13.86
N ALA A 288 6.94 4.05 -14.22
CA ALA A 288 6.48 4.37 -15.56
C ALA A 288 5.09 5.02 -15.53
N PRO A 289 4.64 5.74 -16.59
CA PRO A 289 3.32 6.38 -16.62
C PRO A 289 2.14 5.43 -16.34
N HIS A 290 2.24 4.18 -16.80
CA HIS A 290 1.21 3.15 -16.61
C HIS A 290 1.44 2.27 -15.37
N CYS A 291 2.47 2.57 -14.56
CA CYS A 291 2.76 1.93 -13.28
C CYS A 291 2.30 2.84 -12.13
N GLY A 292 1.02 2.80 -11.78
CA GLY A 292 0.44 3.75 -10.83
C GLY A 292 -0.87 3.32 -10.21
N ARG A 293 -1.29 4.07 -9.20
CA ARG A 293 -2.57 3.87 -8.48
C ARG A 293 -3.75 4.33 -9.31
N ILE A 294 -4.91 3.72 -9.11
CA ILE A 294 -6.17 4.25 -9.66
C ILE A 294 -6.72 5.27 -8.65
N GLU A 295 -6.83 6.54 -9.06
CA GLU A 295 -7.35 7.60 -8.21
C GLU A 295 -8.88 7.56 -8.21
N LEU A 296 -9.48 7.36 -7.03
CA LEU A 296 -10.93 7.14 -6.87
C LEU A 296 -11.80 8.32 -7.32
N THR A 297 -11.28 9.54 -7.18
CA THR A 297 -11.97 10.76 -7.62
C THR A 297 -12.22 10.81 -9.13
N GLN A 298 -11.61 9.90 -9.89
CA GLN A 298 -11.72 9.80 -11.35
C GLN A 298 -12.75 8.74 -11.79
N LEU A 299 -13.49 8.14 -10.85
CA LEU A 299 -14.53 7.16 -11.15
C LEU A 299 -15.74 7.85 -11.79
N VAL A 300 -16.03 7.50 -13.05
CA VAL A 300 -17.21 7.97 -13.80
C VAL A 300 -18.18 6.82 -14.03
N GLY A 301 -19.45 7.03 -13.67
CA GLY A 301 -20.54 6.05 -13.85
C GLY A 301 -21.15 5.59 -12.53
N HIS A 302 -22.44 5.24 -12.58
CA HIS A 302 -23.24 4.97 -11.38
C HIS A 302 -22.72 3.78 -10.56
N ASP A 303 -22.15 2.74 -11.19
CA ASP A 303 -21.70 1.52 -10.50
C ASP A 303 -20.17 1.36 -10.48
N ALA A 304 -19.43 2.38 -10.91
CA ALA A 304 -17.98 2.37 -11.04
C ALA A 304 -17.28 1.99 -9.72
N GLU A 305 -17.69 2.66 -8.64
CA GLU A 305 -17.18 2.45 -7.28
C GLU A 305 -17.45 1.02 -6.79
N ILE A 306 -18.67 0.50 -6.99
CA ILE A 306 -19.05 -0.85 -6.54
C ILE A 306 -18.22 -1.92 -7.26
N ARG A 307 -18.03 -1.78 -8.57
CA ARG A 307 -17.22 -2.72 -9.36
C ARG A 307 -15.75 -2.69 -8.94
N LEU A 308 -15.20 -1.50 -8.68
CA LEU A 308 -13.83 -1.37 -8.20
C LEU A 308 -13.67 -1.98 -6.80
N LEU A 309 -14.60 -1.71 -5.88
CA LEU A 309 -14.57 -2.26 -4.52
C LEU A 309 -14.71 -3.78 -4.51
N ALA A 310 -15.57 -4.33 -5.36
CA ALA A 310 -15.64 -5.78 -5.57
C ALA A 310 -14.34 -6.32 -6.17
N ALA A 311 -13.71 -5.61 -7.11
CA ALA A 311 -12.41 -6.01 -7.64
C ALA A 311 -11.30 -5.99 -6.57
N MET A 312 -11.32 -5.01 -5.66
CA MET A 312 -10.40 -4.98 -4.51
C MET A 312 -10.59 -6.19 -3.61
N GLY A 313 -11.84 -6.57 -3.31
CA GLY A 313 -12.16 -7.80 -2.58
C GLY A 313 -11.66 -9.06 -3.29
N GLN A 314 -11.87 -9.16 -4.61
CA GLN A 314 -11.35 -10.28 -5.41
C GLN A 314 -9.81 -10.36 -5.33
N GLU A 315 -9.11 -9.24 -5.42
CA GLU A 315 -7.65 -9.23 -5.34
C GLU A 315 -7.11 -9.62 -3.94
N LEU A 316 -7.80 -9.25 -2.86
CA LEU A 316 -7.43 -9.75 -1.52
C LEU A 316 -7.59 -11.27 -1.45
N ALA A 317 -8.66 -11.83 -2.02
CA ALA A 317 -8.84 -13.28 -2.11
C ALA A 317 -7.70 -13.94 -2.90
N ASN A 318 -7.22 -13.34 -3.99
CA ASN A 318 -6.06 -13.87 -4.75
C ASN A 318 -4.80 -13.99 -3.90
N VAL A 319 -4.54 -13.03 -3.02
CA VAL A 319 -3.39 -13.06 -2.11
C VAL A 319 -3.59 -14.13 -1.04
N HIS A 320 -4.75 -14.15 -0.39
CA HIS A 320 -5.05 -15.09 0.68
C HIS A 320 -5.06 -16.54 0.19
N LEU A 321 -5.56 -16.78 -1.03
CA LEU A 321 -5.53 -18.09 -1.69
C LEU A 321 -4.13 -18.65 -1.88
N GLY A 322 -3.12 -17.77 -2.00
CA GLY A 322 -1.71 -18.15 -2.05
C GLY A 322 -1.20 -18.84 -0.78
N SER A 323 -2.01 -18.93 0.28
CA SER A 323 -1.69 -19.73 1.47
C SER A 323 -1.83 -21.23 1.21
N GLY A 324 -2.72 -21.64 0.31
CA GLY A 324 -2.96 -23.06 0.01
C GLY A 324 -4.06 -23.67 0.89
N LYS A 325 -3.75 -24.72 1.64
CA LYS A 325 -4.75 -25.56 2.34
C LYS A 325 -5.51 -24.82 3.44
N GLU A 326 -4.90 -23.77 3.99
CA GLU A 326 -5.45 -22.89 5.04
C GLU A 326 -6.69 -22.12 4.56
N THR A 327 -6.93 -22.05 3.25
CA THR A 327 -8.02 -21.28 2.65
C THR A 327 -9.41 -21.89 2.90
N ALA A 328 -9.50 -23.21 3.10
CA ALA A 328 -10.77 -23.86 3.46
C ALA A 328 -11.30 -23.35 4.82
N ALA A 329 -10.40 -23.09 5.77
CA ALA A 329 -10.77 -22.54 7.07
C ALA A 329 -11.32 -21.11 6.95
N ILE A 330 -10.83 -20.31 5.98
CA ILE A 330 -11.32 -18.95 5.70
C ILE A 330 -12.78 -19.01 5.26
N SER A 331 -13.12 -19.83 4.26
CA SER A 331 -14.49 -19.93 3.74
C SER A 331 -15.48 -20.38 4.82
N HIS A 332 -15.08 -21.36 5.62
CA HIS A 332 -15.89 -21.86 6.73
C HIS A 332 -16.08 -20.80 7.84
N TYR A 333 -15.01 -20.08 8.21
CA TYR A 333 -15.10 -19.00 9.19
C TYR A 333 -16.00 -17.86 8.69
N LEU A 334 -15.84 -17.44 7.43
CA LEU A 334 -16.69 -16.44 6.78
C LEU A 334 -18.17 -16.82 6.79
N GLY A 335 -18.50 -18.10 6.63
CA GLY A 335 -19.88 -18.58 6.66
C GLY A 335 -20.58 -18.42 8.02
N ARG A 336 -19.80 -18.24 9.10
CA ARG A 336 -20.31 -18.08 10.48
C ARG A 336 -20.43 -16.62 10.93
N LEU A 337 -19.85 -15.69 10.18
CA LEU A 337 -19.88 -14.27 10.53
C LEU A 337 -21.29 -13.68 10.30
N PRO A 338 -21.76 -12.76 11.16
CA PRO A 338 -22.98 -11.99 10.93
C PRO A 338 -22.91 -11.23 9.60
N LYS A 339 -24.05 -10.97 8.94
CA LYS A 339 -24.08 -10.32 7.62
C LYS A 339 -23.43 -8.92 7.58
N ASP A 340 -23.43 -8.22 8.71
CA ASP A 340 -22.93 -6.86 8.89
C ASP A 340 -21.53 -6.80 9.51
N TRP A 341 -20.88 -7.96 9.75
CA TRP A 341 -19.61 -8.06 10.48
C TRP A 341 -18.54 -7.07 10.00
N LEU A 342 -18.42 -6.90 8.68
CA LEU A 342 -17.40 -6.06 8.06
C LEU A 342 -17.69 -4.56 8.28
N VAL A 343 -18.96 -4.17 8.25
CA VAL A 343 -19.39 -2.79 8.51
C VAL A 343 -19.12 -2.46 9.97
N THR A 344 -19.62 -3.30 10.88
CA THR A 344 -19.48 -3.12 12.34
C THR A 344 -18.02 -3.00 12.73
N ALA A 345 -17.17 -3.94 12.30
CA ALA A 345 -15.75 -3.90 12.61
C ALA A 345 -15.03 -2.68 12.02
N ALA A 346 -15.38 -2.26 10.80
CA ALA A 346 -14.79 -1.07 10.18
C ALA A 346 -15.17 0.20 10.95
N GLU A 347 -16.43 0.35 11.36
CA GLU A 347 -16.91 1.51 12.12
C GLU A 347 -16.25 1.61 13.49
N GLU A 348 -16.12 0.50 14.21
CA GLU A 348 -15.46 0.46 15.52
C GLU A 348 -13.99 0.86 15.42
N MET A 349 -13.27 0.29 14.46
CA MET A 349 -11.86 0.63 14.22
C MET A 349 -11.69 2.08 13.78
N LEU A 350 -12.59 2.60 12.94
CA LEU A 350 -12.58 3.99 12.51
C LEU A 350 -12.79 4.96 13.67
N ARG A 351 -13.72 4.65 14.58
CA ARG A 351 -13.98 5.48 15.76
C ARG A 351 -12.71 5.65 16.61
N ILE A 352 -11.99 4.56 16.88
CA ILE A 352 -10.75 4.59 17.67
C ILE A 352 -9.64 5.36 16.92
N LEU A 353 -9.46 5.06 15.63
CA LEU A 353 -8.45 5.71 14.81
C LEU A 353 -8.68 7.22 14.68
N ILE A 354 -9.93 7.67 14.52
CA ILE A 354 -10.28 9.10 14.47
C ILE A 354 -9.98 9.77 15.81
N GLY A 355 -10.21 9.08 16.94
CA GLY A 355 -9.80 9.54 18.26
C GLY A 355 -8.28 9.75 18.34
N ASP A 356 -7.49 8.75 17.94
CA ASP A 356 -6.03 8.84 17.90
C ASP A 356 -5.55 9.98 16.97
N TRP A 357 -6.16 10.15 15.79
CA TRP A 357 -5.83 11.24 14.86
C TRP A 357 -6.11 12.63 15.46
N ARG A 358 -7.22 12.81 16.19
CA ARG A 358 -7.53 14.08 16.86
C ARG A 358 -6.48 14.41 17.93
N ILE A 359 -6.20 13.46 18.82
CA ILE A 359 -5.18 13.60 19.88
C ILE A 359 -3.81 13.89 19.26
N TYR A 360 -3.43 13.15 18.23
CA TYR A 360 -2.17 13.33 17.52
C TYR A 360 -2.07 14.72 16.90
N GLY A 361 -3.11 15.13 16.17
CA GLY A 361 -3.19 16.43 15.52
C GLY A 361 -3.10 17.59 16.52
N GLU A 362 -3.80 17.52 17.65
CA GLU A 362 -3.72 18.53 18.70
C GLU A 362 -2.30 18.66 19.27
N LYS A 363 -1.67 17.54 19.62
CA LYS A 363 -0.33 17.53 20.20
C LYS A 363 0.76 17.97 19.21
N VAL A 364 0.63 17.63 17.93
CA VAL A 364 1.62 18.02 16.89
C VAL A 364 1.42 19.47 16.46
N ARG A 365 0.18 19.94 16.25
CA ARG A 365 -0.10 21.34 15.87
C ARG A 365 0.27 22.34 16.98
N LYS A 366 0.21 21.94 18.26
CA LYS A 366 0.72 22.77 19.37
C LYS A 366 2.24 22.97 19.35
N LYS A 367 3.01 22.10 18.69
CA LYS A 367 4.48 22.16 18.61
C LYS A 367 5.00 22.85 17.36
N VAL A 368 4.17 23.02 16.34
CA VAL A 368 4.51 23.68 15.08
C VAL A 368 3.40 24.70 14.81
N PRO A 369 3.58 25.99 15.16
CA PRO A 369 2.60 27.00 14.80
C PRO A 369 2.39 26.97 13.28
N PRO A 370 1.16 27.22 12.79
CA PRO A 370 0.89 27.18 11.37
C PRO A 370 1.79 28.20 10.66
N SER A 371 2.80 27.73 9.94
CA SER A 371 3.40 28.52 8.87
C SER A 371 2.30 28.76 7.84
N ALA A 372 2.15 30.02 7.43
CA ALA A 372 1.10 30.51 6.55
C ALA A 372 0.77 29.56 5.39
N ALA A 373 -0.53 29.52 5.11
CA ALA A 373 -1.22 28.80 4.05
C ALA A 373 -0.45 28.66 2.73
N GLU A 374 -0.45 27.43 2.20
CA GLU A 374 -0.64 27.14 0.78
C GLU A 374 -1.61 25.97 0.63
#